data_AF-A0A2U3RTZ2-F1
#
_entry.id   AF-A0A2U3RTZ2-F1
#
_cell.length_a   1.000
_cell.length_b   1.000
_cell.length_c   1.000
_cell.angle_alpha   90.00
_cell.angle_beta   90.00
_cell.angle_gamma   90.00
#
_symmetry.space_group_name_H-M   'P 1'
#
loop_
_entity.id
_entity.type
_entity.pdbx_description
1 polymer ?
#
loop_
_entity_poly.entity_id
_entity_poly.type
_entity_poly.pdbx_seq_one_letter_code
_entity_poly.pdbx_strand_id
1 'polypeptide(L)'
;MGKTALGVNLAINACKYFLSSSTQQNSKVSNITPSVGFFSLEMSSQQISTRILSIESEINSSALFNGKIGEQDVDKLKTVQDEIQKWNFFIDDAPAISISAIRSRARRLKRTHNLAILFIDYLQLIKIDNRGSQYNRVQEISEITQSLKALAKELNISIIALSQLSRAVEQRSDKKPILSDLRESGSIEQDVDIVMLIYRDEYYLSRSEPNPGTPEYTEWVTKQNKCYNTAEIIVAKHRNGQVGTVKLYYNSRYSKFGNIVKNSHQS
;
A
#
# COMPACT_ATOMS: atom_id res chain seq x y z
N MET A 1 -11.35 -0.71 2.02
CA MET A 1 -10.46 -1.35 1.01
C MET A 1 -9.10 -1.75 1.55
N GLY A 2 -8.32 -0.85 2.18
CA GLY A 2 -6.99 -1.20 2.73
C GLY A 2 -5.81 -0.71 1.91
N LYS A 3 -5.89 0.49 1.30
CA LYS A 3 -4.79 1.11 0.51
C LYS A 3 -3.47 1.15 1.29
N THR A 4 -3.53 1.74 2.48
CA THR A 4 -2.37 1.96 3.35
C THR A 4 -1.86 0.63 3.88
N ALA A 5 -2.78 -0.28 4.20
CA ALA A 5 -2.43 -1.64 4.58
C ALA A 5 -1.60 -2.33 3.50
N LEU A 6 -2.05 -2.33 2.24
CA LEU A 6 -1.29 -2.94 1.15
C LEU A 6 0.05 -2.24 0.94
N GLY A 7 0.08 -0.90 0.94
CA GLY A 7 1.31 -0.12 0.81
C GLY A 7 2.35 -0.46 1.89
N VAL A 8 1.91 -0.56 3.15
CA VAL A 8 2.77 -0.95 4.28
C VAL A 8 3.23 -2.40 4.15
N ASN A 9 2.37 -3.34 3.77
CA ASN A 9 2.77 -4.74 3.57
C ASN A 9 3.83 -4.87 2.44
N LEU A 10 3.67 -4.15 1.34
CA LEU A 10 4.65 -4.12 0.25
C LEU A 10 5.99 -3.51 0.72
N ALA A 11 5.95 -2.43 1.52
CA ALA A 11 7.14 -1.81 2.08
C ALA A 11 7.90 -2.76 3.03
N ILE A 12 7.17 -3.44 3.92
CA ILE A 12 7.73 -4.48 4.80
C ILE A 12 8.41 -5.59 3.99
N ASN A 13 7.72 -6.11 2.96
CA ASN A 13 8.26 -7.16 2.12
C ASN A 13 9.51 -6.70 1.35
N ALA A 14 9.56 -5.43 0.91
CA ALA A 14 10.75 -4.85 0.30
C ALA A 14 11.93 -4.79 1.29
N CYS A 15 11.70 -4.37 2.54
CA CYS A 15 12.72 -4.38 3.59
C CYS A 15 13.28 -5.79 3.83
N LYS A 16 12.40 -6.79 3.97
CA LYS A 16 12.79 -8.20 4.14
C LYS A 16 13.59 -8.74 2.96
N TYR A 17 13.16 -8.40 1.74
CA TYR A 17 13.86 -8.79 0.52
C TYR A 17 15.26 -8.19 0.44
N PHE A 18 15.41 -6.90 0.73
CA PHE A 18 16.73 -6.25 0.71
C PHE A 18 17.66 -6.80 1.78
N LEU A 19 17.16 -7.04 3.00
CA LEU A 19 17.96 -7.59 4.10
C LEU A 19 18.44 -9.02 3.82
N SER A 20 17.56 -9.88 3.31
CA SER A 20 17.93 -11.27 2.95
C SER A 20 18.90 -11.31 1.77
N SER A 21 18.68 -10.47 0.75
CA SER A 21 19.57 -10.38 -0.43
C SER A 21 20.97 -9.87 -0.05
N SER A 22 21.07 -8.90 0.86
CA SER A 22 22.37 -8.39 1.35
C SER A 22 23.13 -9.42 2.18
N THR A 23 22.42 -10.33 2.86
CA THR A 23 23.04 -11.40 3.66
C THR A 23 23.58 -12.52 2.78
N GLN A 24 22.93 -12.80 1.64
CA GLN A 24 23.34 -13.84 0.70
C GLN A 24 24.48 -13.39 -0.23
N GLN A 25 24.54 -12.11 -0.61
CA GLN A 25 25.61 -11.57 -1.45
C GLN A 25 26.85 -11.20 -0.64
N ASN A 26 27.65 -12.20 -0.26
CA ASN A 26 28.93 -12.03 0.44
C ASN A 26 30.06 -11.47 -0.47
N SER A 27 29.76 -10.58 -1.45
CA SER A 27 30.63 -10.34 -2.62
C SER A 27 30.70 -8.87 -3.08
N LYS A 28 31.71 -8.14 -2.59
CA LYS A 28 32.59 -7.16 -3.26
C LYS A 28 32.04 -5.99 -4.13
N VAL A 29 30.74 -5.73 -4.28
CA VAL A 29 30.27 -4.54 -5.03
C VAL A 29 29.21 -3.75 -4.24
N SER A 30 29.65 -2.66 -3.60
CA SER A 30 28.89 -1.64 -2.83
C SER A 30 28.14 -2.11 -1.56
N ASN A 31 28.76 -1.86 -0.41
CA ASN A 31 28.41 -2.30 0.96
C ASN A 31 27.15 -1.68 1.61
N ILE A 32 26.17 -1.17 0.87
CA ILE A 32 25.02 -0.47 1.47
C ILE A 32 23.72 -1.16 1.08
N THR A 33 23.12 -1.85 2.05
CA THR A 33 21.79 -2.46 1.92
C THR A 33 20.79 -1.42 1.41
N PRO A 34 20.10 -1.68 0.28
CA PRO A 34 19.13 -0.75 -0.26
C PRO A 34 18.07 -0.34 0.76
N SER A 35 17.64 0.92 0.71
CA SER A 35 16.62 1.44 1.62
C SER A 35 15.25 1.60 0.97
N VAL A 36 14.23 1.57 1.83
CA VAL A 36 12.84 1.83 1.52
C VAL A 36 12.45 3.17 2.16
N GLY A 37 11.94 4.10 1.36
CA GLY A 37 11.36 5.36 1.83
C GLY A 37 9.85 5.30 1.85
N PHE A 38 9.22 5.91 2.86
CA PHE A 38 7.76 5.98 3.00
C PHE A 38 7.31 7.40 3.40
N PHE A 39 6.68 8.10 2.47
CA PHE A 39 6.11 9.43 2.71
C PHE A 39 4.65 9.25 3.12
N SER A 40 4.37 9.44 4.40
CA SER A 40 3.05 9.31 5.01
C SER A 40 2.43 10.69 5.19
N LEU A 41 1.59 11.10 4.24
CA LEU A 41 1.02 12.45 4.19
C LEU A 41 -0.28 12.57 5.00
N GLU A 42 -0.91 11.44 5.32
CA GLU A 42 -2.16 11.35 6.08
C GLU A 42 -1.95 10.88 7.53
N MET A 43 -1.00 9.95 7.73
CA MET A 43 -0.77 9.29 9.02
C MET A 43 0.56 9.70 9.63
N SER A 44 0.65 9.74 10.95
CA SER A 44 1.94 9.98 11.62
C SER A 44 2.86 8.78 11.52
N SER A 45 4.16 9.01 11.69
CA SER A 45 5.18 7.95 11.75
C SER A 45 4.87 6.90 12.83
N GLN A 46 4.36 7.32 14.00
CA GLN A 46 3.96 6.41 15.08
C GLN A 46 2.81 5.49 14.65
N GLN A 47 1.82 6.01 13.91
CA GLN A 47 0.71 5.20 13.42
C GLN A 47 1.16 4.18 12.37
N ILE A 48 2.09 4.56 11.48
CA ILE A 48 2.69 3.64 10.51
C ILE A 48 3.52 2.57 11.24
N SER A 49 4.36 2.94 12.20
CA SER A 49 5.14 1.99 13.01
C SER A 49 4.25 1.02 13.79
N THR A 50 3.15 1.50 14.37
CA THR A 50 2.17 0.64 15.07
C THR A 50 1.52 -0.37 14.11
N ARG A 51 1.21 0.04 12.88
CA ARG A 51 0.72 -0.89 11.85
C ARG A 51 1.75 -1.94 11.47
N ILE A 52 3.01 -1.55 11.29
CA ILE A 52 4.11 -2.48 10.98
C ILE A 52 4.24 -3.53 12.10
N LEU A 53 4.29 -3.08 13.35
CA LEU A 53 4.31 -3.98 14.50
C LEU A 53 3.10 -4.91 14.51
N SER A 54 1.89 -4.40 14.26
CA SER A 54 0.67 -5.21 14.22
C SER A 54 0.71 -6.28 13.12
N ILE A 55 1.22 -5.96 11.93
CA ILE A 55 1.34 -6.88 10.79
C ILE A 55 2.36 -7.99 11.10
N GLU A 56 3.51 -7.62 11.65
CA GLU A 56 4.62 -8.54 11.89
C GLU A 56 4.41 -9.41 13.13
N SER A 57 3.92 -8.82 14.21
CA SER A 57 3.63 -9.54 15.45
C SER A 57 2.27 -10.24 15.44
N GLU A 58 1.39 -9.96 14.48
CA GLU A 58 0.00 -10.47 14.49
C GLU A 58 -0.72 -10.20 15.82
N ILE A 59 -0.42 -9.04 16.41
CA ILE A 59 -1.11 -8.49 17.58
C ILE A 59 -2.01 -7.37 17.08
N ASN A 60 -3.21 -7.28 17.67
CA ASN A 60 -4.19 -6.30 17.24
C ASN A 60 -3.66 -4.86 17.44
N SER A 61 -3.83 -4.00 16.44
CA SER A 61 -3.33 -2.61 16.50
C SER A 61 -3.90 -1.81 17.67
N SER A 62 -5.16 -2.06 18.04
CA SER A 62 -5.79 -1.39 19.19
C SER A 62 -5.24 -1.91 20.52
N ALA A 63 -4.86 -3.19 20.60
CA ALA A 63 -4.19 -3.75 21.77
C ALA A 63 -2.79 -3.13 21.94
N LEU A 64 -2.03 -3.01 20.85
CA LEU A 64 -0.74 -2.34 20.82
C LEU A 64 -0.84 -0.87 21.24
N PHE A 65 -1.80 -0.14 20.66
CA PHE A 65 -1.99 1.28 20.97
C PHE A 65 -2.40 1.52 22.43
N ASN A 66 -3.24 0.64 22.99
CA ASN A 66 -3.73 0.77 24.37
C ASN A 66 -2.82 0.10 25.42
N GLY A 67 -1.69 -0.48 25.02
CA GLY A 67 -0.78 -1.20 25.92
C GLY A 67 -1.39 -2.45 26.56
N LYS A 68 -2.46 -3.02 25.98
CA LYS A 68 -3.12 -4.23 26.48
C LYS A 68 -2.47 -5.48 25.88
N ILE A 69 -1.24 -5.74 26.30
CA ILE A 69 -0.35 -6.77 25.75
C ILE A 69 -0.20 -7.88 26.81
N GLY A 70 -0.52 -9.12 26.45
CA GLY A 70 -0.30 -10.27 27.34
C GLY A 70 1.17 -10.64 27.43
N GLU A 71 1.59 -11.39 28.46
CA GLU A 71 3.01 -11.77 28.62
C GLU A 71 3.60 -12.47 27.39
N GLN A 72 2.84 -13.38 26.76
CA GLN A 72 3.25 -14.08 25.53
C GLN A 72 3.45 -13.13 24.33
N ASP A 73 2.71 -12.02 24.30
CA ASP A 73 2.81 -11.02 23.24
C ASP A 73 4.05 -10.13 23.42
N VAL A 74 4.55 -9.95 24.65
CA VAL A 74 5.73 -9.12 24.95
C VAL A 74 6.98 -9.70 24.30
N ASP A 75 7.24 -11.00 24.47
CA ASP A 75 8.41 -11.66 23.89
C ASP A 75 8.34 -11.67 22.35
N LYS A 76 7.14 -11.85 21.80
CA LYS A 76 6.89 -11.77 20.36
C LYS A 76 7.19 -10.37 19.82
N LEU A 77 6.76 -9.32 20.54
CA LEU A 77 7.03 -7.93 20.16
C LEU A 77 8.50 -7.59 20.22
N LYS A 78 9.21 -8.05 21.26
CA LYS A 78 10.65 -7.85 21.37
C LYS A 78 11.39 -8.46 20.18
N THR A 79 11.04 -9.70 19.83
CA THR A 79 11.61 -10.39 18.67
C THR A 79 11.35 -9.62 17.37
N VAL A 80 10.11 -9.19 17.14
CA VAL A 80 9.73 -8.40 15.95
C VAL A 80 10.43 -7.04 15.94
N GLN A 81 10.58 -6.39 17.08
CA GLN A 81 11.28 -5.11 17.19
C GLN A 81 12.76 -5.26 16.82
N ASP A 82 13.42 -6.31 17.32
CA ASP A 82 14.83 -6.62 17.00
C ASP A 82 15.00 -6.92 15.49
N GLU A 83 13.99 -7.49 14.83
CA GLU A 83 13.99 -7.68 13.39
C GLU A 83 13.80 -6.35 12.63
N ILE A 84 12.82 -5.55 13.01
CA ILE A 84 12.51 -4.26 12.36
C ILE A 84 13.69 -3.29 12.47
N GLN A 85 14.42 -3.29 13.60
CA GLN A 85 15.60 -2.44 13.78
C GLN A 85 16.70 -2.67 12.74
N LYS A 86 16.71 -3.84 12.10
CA LYS A 86 17.68 -4.19 11.03
C LYS A 86 17.27 -3.63 9.68
N TRP A 87 16.05 -3.09 9.53
CA TRP A 87 15.53 -2.61 8.26
C TRP A 87 16.01 -1.19 7.97
N ASN A 88 16.46 -0.95 6.74
CA ASN A 88 16.70 0.39 6.21
C ASN A 88 15.38 1.02 5.75
N PHE A 89 14.48 1.30 6.70
CA PHE A 89 13.16 1.86 6.45
C PHE A 89 13.04 3.29 7.00
N PHE A 90 12.74 4.25 6.13
CA PHE A 90 12.69 5.67 6.49
C PHE A 90 11.29 6.22 6.27
N ILE A 91 10.66 6.71 7.34
CA ILE A 91 9.34 7.34 7.30
C ILE A 91 9.50 8.85 7.33
N ASP A 92 8.77 9.53 6.45
CA ASP A 92 8.60 10.98 6.46
C ASP A 92 7.11 11.29 6.61
N ASP A 93 6.71 11.88 7.74
CA ASP A 93 5.33 12.20 8.07
C ASP A 93 5.03 13.72 8.01
N ALA A 94 5.84 14.48 7.28
CA ALA A 94 5.62 15.92 7.15
C ALA A 94 4.26 16.21 6.47
N PRO A 95 3.37 16.97 7.11
CA PRO A 95 2.07 17.28 6.55
C PRO A 95 2.20 18.24 5.37
N ALA A 96 1.28 18.13 4.40
CA ALA A 96 1.11 19.10 3.32
C ALA A 96 2.39 19.39 2.51
N ILE A 97 3.19 18.35 2.24
CA ILE A 97 4.46 18.46 1.52
C ILE A 97 4.25 18.81 0.03
N SER A 98 5.14 19.63 -0.51
CA SER A 98 5.15 19.91 -1.95
C SER A 98 5.95 18.87 -2.74
N ILE A 99 5.66 18.77 -4.04
CA ILE A 99 6.38 17.88 -4.95
C ILE A 99 7.88 18.19 -5.00
N SER A 100 8.30 19.46 -4.93
CA SER A 100 9.72 19.82 -4.88
C SER A 100 10.38 19.37 -3.57
N ALA A 101 9.66 19.46 -2.45
CA ALA A 101 10.15 18.96 -1.17
C ALA A 101 10.29 17.42 -1.18
N ILE A 102 9.34 16.68 -1.76
CA ILE A 102 9.47 15.22 -1.98
C ILE A 102 10.73 14.92 -2.79
N ARG A 103 10.95 15.60 -3.92
CA ARG A 103 12.14 15.39 -4.78
C ARG A 103 13.44 15.64 -4.02
N SER A 104 13.54 16.74 -3.28
CA SER A 104 14.72 17.10 -2.49
C SER A 104 15.03 16.03 -1.44
N ARG A 105 14.02 15.61 -0.68
CA ARG A 105 14.16 14.59 0.37
C ARG A 105 14.49 13.21 -0.20
N ALA A 106 13.85 12.81 -1.30
CA ALA A 106 14.16 11.56 -1.99
C ALA A 106 15.58 11.52 -2.55
N ARG A 107 16.07 12.63 -3.14
CA ARG A 107 17.48 12.77 -3.58
C ARG A 107 18.46 12.64 -2.42
N ARG A 108 18.17 13.30 -1.30
CA ARG A 108 18.98 13.18 -0.08
C ARG A 108 19.02 11.74 0.40
N LEU A 109 17.86 11.09 0.50
CA LEU A 109 17.71 9.70 0.93
C LEU A 109 18.44 8.73 -0.02
N LYS A 110 18.38 8.96 -1.34
CA LYS A 110 19.15 8.20 -2.33
C LYS A 110 20.65 8.31 -2.09
N ARG A 111 21.16 9.53 -1.87
CA ARG A 111 22.58 9.80 -1.66
C ARG A 111 23.10 9.25 -0.33
N THR A 112 22.32 9.34 0.75
CA THR A 112 22.80 8.97 2.09
C THR A 112 22.49 7.53 2.48
N HIS A 113 21.43 6.94 1.94
CA HIS A 113 20.93 5.62 2.37
C HIS A 113 20.62 4.67 1.20
N ASN A 114 21.09 4.95 -0.01
CA ASN A 114 20.89 4.09 -1.19
C ASN A 114 19.41 3.69 -1.41
N LEU A 115 18.52 4.69 -1.45
CA LEU A 115 17.09 4.49 -1.73
C LEU A 115 16.88 3.65 -2.99
N ALA A 116 16.08 2.58 -2.89
CA ALA A 116 15.73 1.71 -4.02
C ALA A 116 14.23 1.72 -4.35
N ILE A 117 13.38 1.97 -3.36
CA ILE A 117 11.94 2.09 -3.56
C ILE A 117 11.35 3.15 -2.64
N LEU A 118 10.40 3.91 -3.18
CA LEU A 118 9.71 4.99 -2.50
C LEU A 118 8.20 4.76 -2.50
N PHE A 119 7.60 4.79 -1.31
CA PHE A 119 6.15 4.74 -1.12
C PHE A 119 5.62 6.13 -0.77
N ILE A 120 4.45 6.49 -1.31
CA ILE A 120 3.78 7.76 -1.00
C ILE A 120 2.30 7.51 -0.70
N ASP A 121 1.86 7.81 0.52
CA ASP A 121 0.47 7.70 0.97
C ASP A 121 -0.09 9.08 1.34
N TYR A 122 -0.82 9.76 0.46
CA TYR A 122 -1.27 9.38 -0.89
C TYR A 122 -1.20 10.57 -1.85
N LEU A 123 -1.26 10.31 -3.15
CA LEU A 123 -1.04 11.29 -4.23
C LEU A 123 -1.82 12.58 -4.04
N GLN A 124 -3.07 12.48 -3.62
CA GLN A 124 -3.95 13.63 -3.53
C GLN A 124 -3.56 14.62 -2.42
N LEU A 125 -2.67 14.27 -1.49
CA LEU A 125 -2.18 15.20 -0.46
C LEU A 125 -0.91 15.97 -0.86
N ILE A 126 -0.32 15.62 -2.01
CA ILE A 126 0.86 16.31 -2.53
C ILE A 126 0.45 17.68 -3.08
N LYS A 127 1.19 18.72 -2.70
CA LYS A 127 1.00 20.09 -3.21
C LYS A 127 1.96 20.42 -4.35
N ILE A 128 1.57 21.35 -5.21
CA ILE A 128 2.45 21.96 -6.22
C ILE A 128 2.90 23.32 -5.70
N ASP A 129 4.18 23.64 -5.82
CA ASP A 129 4.74 24.91 -5.35
C ASP A 129 4.19 26.09 -6.18
N ASN A 130 3.95 27.23 -5.53
CA ASN A 130 3.67 28.54 -6.15
C ASN A 130 2.49 28.58 -7.14
N ARG A 131 1.35 27.98 -6.81
CA ARG A 131 0.13 28.09 -7.63
C ARG A 131 -1.04 28.74 -6.90
N GLY A 132 -1.67 29.71 -7.59
CA GLY A 132 -2.92 30.34 -7.15
C GLY A 132 -4.11 29.39 -7.24
N SER A 133 -5.20 29.74 -6.56
CA SER A 133 -6.41 28.93 -6.32
C SER A 133 -7.25 28.54 -7.56
N GLN A 134 -6.77 28.78 -8.78
CA GLN A 134 -7.54 28.62 -10.02
C GLN A 134 -7.22 27.36 -10.83
N TYR A 135 -6.30 26.49 -10.41
CA TYR A 135 -5.97 25.30 -11.17
C TYR A 135 -7.01 24.18 -11.01
N ASN A 136 -7.35 23.55 -12.13
CA ASN A 136 -8.16 22.33 -12.13
C ASN A 136 -7.37 21.21 -11.44
N ARG A 137 -7.98 20.58 -10.44
CA ARG A 137 -7.42 19.46 -9.70
C ARG A 137 -6.85 18.34 -10.59
N VAL A 138 -7.49 18.08 -11.72
CA VAL A 138 -7.04 17.10 -12.71
C VAL A 138 -5.66 17.44 -13.24
N GLN A 139 -5.41 18.71 -13.54
CA GLN A 139 -4.13 19.17 -14.06
C GLN A 139 -3.04 19.07 -12.99
N GLU A 140 -3.36 19.39 -11.73
CA GLU A 140 -2.40 19.22 -10.63
C GLU A 140 -1.95 17.76 -10.48
N ILE A 141 -2.90 16.83 -10.51
CA ILE A 141 -2.58 15.41 -10.37
C ILE A 141 -1.73 14.93 -11.57
N SER A 142 -2.03 15.40 -12.78
CA SER A 142 -1.20 15.15 -13.98
C SER A 142 0.25 15.51 -13.72
N GLU A 143 0.50 16.75 -13.29
CA GLU A 143 1.85 17.26 -13.07
C GLU A 143 2.59 16.57 -11.93
N ILE A 144 1.87 16.24 -10.85
CA ILE A 144 2.41 15.44 -9.75
C ILE A 144 2.89 14.09 -10.28
N THR A 145 2.06 13.38 -11.05
CA THR A 145 2.44 12.05 -11.56
C THR A 145 3.58 12.10 -12.59
N GLN A 146 3.62 13.10 -13.46
CA GLN A 146 4.76 13.33 -14.36
C GLN A 146 6.05 13.65 -13.59
N SER A 147 5.95 14.47 -12.55
CA SER A 147 7.08 14.81 -11.69
C SER A 147 7.61 13.58 -10.94
N LEU A 148 6.72 12.72 -10.45
CA LEU A 148 7.10 11.46 -9.81
C LEU A 148 7.72 10.49 -10.82
N LYS A 149 7.19 10.40 -12.04
CA LYS A 149 7.77 9.58 -13.11
C LYS A 149 9.18 10.06 -13.49
N ALA A 150 9.37 11.36 -13.59
CA ALA A 150 10.68 11.96 -13.81
C ALA A 150 11.64 11.66 -12.66
N LEU A 151 11.19 11.79 -11.40
CA LEU A 151 11.99 11.46 -10.21
C LEU A 151 12.39 9.98 -10.17
N ALA A 152 11.47 9.07 -10.51
CA ALA A 152 11.75 7.63 -10.55
C ALA A 152 12.86 7.31 -11.56
N LYS A 153 12.80 7.92 -12.76
CA LYS A 153 13.84 7.80 -13.79
C LYS A 153 15.16 8.42 -13.36
N GLU A 154 15.10 9.62 -12.78
CA GLU A 154 16.28 10.37 -12.34
C GLU A 154 17.07 9.61 -11.27
N LEU A 155 16.38 9.04 -10.27
CA LEU A 155 17.02 8.32 -9.17
C LEU A 155 17.27 6.84 -9.48
N ASN A 156 16.74 6.35 -10.60
CA ASN A 156 16.69 4.92 -10.95
C ASN A 156 16.11 4.07 -9.81
N ILE A 157 14.91 4.43 -9.35
CA ILE A 157 14.17 3.74 -8.27
C ILE A 157 12.73 3.44 -8.69
N SER A 158 12.10 2.51 -7.98
CA SER A 158 10.65 2.31 -8.07
C SER A 158 9.91 3.30 -7.18
N ILE A 159 8.82 3.90 -7.67
CA ILE A 159 7.93 4.73 -6.86
C ILE A 159 6.53 4.11 -6.89
N ILE A 160 6.00 3.80 -5.71
CA ILE A 160 4.64 3.31 -5.49
C ILE A 160 3.85 4.43 -4.83
N ALA A 161 2.95 5.04 -5.58
CA ALA A 161 2.09 6.09 -5.06
C ALA A 161 0.66 5.57 -4.87
N LEU A 162 0.13 5.72 -3.66
CA LEU A 162 -1.22 5.33 -3.33
C LEU A 162 -2.17 6.42 -3.84
N SER A 163 -3.33 6.02 -4.35
CA SER A 163 -4.37 6.93 -4.82
C SER A 163 -5.70 6.56 -4.19
N GLN A 164 -6.47 7.57 -3.80
CA GLN A 164 -7.88 7.38 -3.47
C GLN A 164 -8.72 7.41 -4.74
N LEU A 165 -9.73 6.54 -4.82
CA LEU A 165 -10.68 6.51 -5.93
C LEU A 165 -11.80 7.53 -5.72
N SER A 166 -12.42 7.98 -6.81
CA SER A 166 -13.63 8.78 -6.73
C SER A 166 -14.76 8.01 -6.03
N ARG A 167 -15.62 8.72 -5.30
CA ARG A 167 -16.83 8.14 -4.68
C ARG A 167 -17.84 7.60 -5.71
N ALA A 168 -17.67 7.90 -6.99
CA ALA A 168 -18.51 7.38 -8.06
C ALA A 168 -18.53 5.83 -8.13
N VAL A 169 -17.44 5.16 -7.73
CA VAL A 169 -17.40 3.69 -7.62
C VAL A 169 -18.49 3.14 -6.70
N GLU A 170 -18.82 3.90 -5.64
CA GLU A 170 -19.83 3.54 -4.65
C GLU A 170 -21.26 3.75 -5.15
N GLN A 171 -21.47 4.32 -6.34
CA GLN A 171 -22.80 4.50 -6.93
C GLN A 171 -23.14 3.42 -7.96
N ARG A 172 -22.14 2.72 -8.50
CA ARG A 172 -22.34 1.66 -9.50
C ARG A 172 -22.94 0.40 -8.88
N SER A 173 -23.66 -0.40 -9.66
CA SER A 173 -24.15 -1.72 -9.22
C SER A 173 -22.98 -2.66 -8.97
N ASP A 174 -22.05 -2.73 -9.93
CA ASP A 174 -20.76 -3.36 -9.75
C ASP A 174 -19.78 -2.39 -9.07
N LYS A 175 -19.39 -2.73 -7.84
CA LYS A 175 -18.44 -1.96 -7.02
C LYS A 175 -16.98 -2.27 -7.35
N LYS A 176 -16.70 -3.14 -8.32
CA LYS A 176 -15.33 -3.41 -8.74
C LYS A 176 -14.72 -2.16 -9.37
N PRO A 177 -13.58 -1.68 -8.83
CA PRO A 177 -12.94 -0.48 -9.34
C PRO A 177 -12.37 -0.72 -10.74
N ILE A 178 -12.47 0.30 -11.58
CA ILE A 178 -11.95 0.32 -12.96
C ILE A 178 -11.01 1.52 -13.15
N LEU A 179 -10.23 1.53 -14.24
CA LEU A 179 -9.31 2.63 -14.53
C LEU A 179 -9.99 4.00 -14.54
N SER A 180 -11.23 4.08 -15.05
CA SER A 180 -11.99 5.33 -15.05
C SER A 180 -12.45 5.78 -13.66
N ASP A 181 -12.25 5.02 -12.58
CA ASP A 181 -12.49 5.53 -11.21
C ASP A 181 -11.33 6.39 -10.70
N LEU A 182 -10.19 6.36 -11.39
CA LEU A 182 -9.09 7.32 -11.23
C LEU A 182 -9.37 8.64 -11.98
N ARG A 183 -10.48 8.76 -12.72
CA ARG A 183 -10.77 9.78 -13.76
C ARG A 183 -10.86 11.23 -13.31
N GLU A 184 -10.74 11.54 -12.03
CA GLU A 184 -10.24 12.88 -11.64
C GLU A 184 -8.81 13.14 -12.17
N SER A 185 -8.24 12.20 -12.94
CA SER A 185 -6.87 12.22 -13.43
C SER A 185 -6.64 11.36 -14.69
N GLY A 186 -7.38 11.60 -15.79
CA GLY A 186 -7.18 10.86 -17.06
C GLY A 186 -5.73 10.84 -17.58
N SER A 187 -4.90 11.78 -17.12
CA SER A 187 -3.45 11.83 -17.29
C SER A 187 -2.66 10.77 -16.51
N ILE A 188 -3.10 10.38 -15.30
CA ILE A 188 -2.45 9.30 -14.53
C ILE A 188 -2.37 8.05 -15.39
N GLU A 189 -3.49 7.69 -16.04
CA GLU A 189 -3.53 6.50 -16.87
C GLU A 189 -2.44 6.54 -17.93
N GLN A 190 -2.14 7.69 -18.53
CA GLN A 190 -1.09 7.77 -19.54
C GLN A 190 0.29 7.62 -18.91
N ASP A 191 0.58 8.32 -17.81
CA ASP A 191 1.93 8.48 -17.27
C ASP A 191 2.45 7.27 -16.47
N VAL A 192 1.56 6.49 -15.85
CA VAL A 192 1.94 5.35 -15.01
C VAL A 192 2.31 4.10 -15.82
N ASP A 193 3.22 3.29 -15.27
CA ASP A 193 3.60 2.01 -15.87
C ASP A 193 2.66 0.88 -15.48
N ILE A 194 2.23 0.85 -14.21
CA ILE A 194 1.38 -0.20 -13.64
C ILE A 194 0.28 0.46 -12.80
N VAL A 195 -0.95 -0.04 -12.93
CA VAL A 195 -2.08 0.34 -12.07
C VAL A 195 -2.61 -0.90 -11.38
N MET A 196 -2.64 -0.87 -10.04
CA MET A 196 -3.22 -1.91 -9.20
C MET A 196 -4.42 -1.34 -8.44
N LEU A 197 -5.57 -1.99 -8.56
CA LEU A 197 -6.79 -1.62 -7.85
C LEU A 197 -7.09 -2.69 -6.80
N ILE A 198 -7.52 -2.26 -5.61
CA ILE A 198 -7.82 -3.15 -4.49
C ILE A 198 -9.33 -3.28 -4.38
N TYR A 199 -9.81 -4.51 -4.42
CA TYR A 199 -11.23 -4.84 -4.22
C TYR A 199 -11.38 -5.90 -3.12
N ARG A 200 -12.37 -5.70 -2.25
CA ARG A 200 -12.70 -6.64 -1.18
C ARG A 200 -14.20 -6.88 -1.19
N ASP A 201 -14.60 -8.00 -1.77
CA ASP A 201 -16.00 -8.39 -1.88
C ASP A 201 -16.66 -8.51 -0.49
N GLU A 202 -15.95 -9.13 0.45
CA GLU A 202 -16.33 -9.25 1.86
C GLU A 202 -16.73 -7.91 2.51
N TYR A 203 -16.05 -6.82 2.16
CA TYR A 203 -16.34 -5.48 2.72
C TYR A 203 -17.68 -4.93 2.24
N TYR A 204 -18.07 -5.25 1.00
CA TYR A 204 -19.35 -4.83 0.43
C TYR A 204 -20.48 -5.72 0.92
N LEU A 205 -20.27 -7.04 0.91
CA LEU A 205 -21.26 -8.01 1.38
C LEU A 205 -21.60 -7.84 2.86
N SER A 206 -20.62 -7.53 3.72
CA SER A 206 -20.88 -7.27 5.14
C SER A 206 -21.76 -6.05 5.41
N ARG A 207 -21.97 -5.17 4.42
CA ARG A 207 -22.83 -3.98 4.53
C ARG A 207 -24.22 -4.20 3.94
N SER A 208 -24.42 -5.31 3.24
CA SER A 208 -25.67 -5.68 2.59
C SER A 208 -26.20 -7.00 3.15
N GLU A 209 -26.03 -7.22 4.47
CA GLU A 209 -26.55 -8.41 5.15
C GLU A 209 -28.09 -8.37 5.12
N PRO A 210 -28.75 -9.38 4.52
CA PRO A 210 -30.20 -9.48 4.51
C PRO A 210 -30.72 -10.02 5.86
N ASN A 211 -32.03 -9.92 6.08
CA ASN A 211 -32.64 -10.41 7.32
C ASN A 211 -32.43 -11.93 7.47
N PRO A 212 -32.08 -12.42 8.68
CA PRO A 212 -31.99 -13.84 8.93
C PRO A 212 -33.30 -14.58 8.60
N GLY A 213 -33.20 -15.74 7.97
CA GLY A 213 -34.34 -16.60 7.62
C GLY A 213 -34.98 -16.33 6.26
N THR A 214 -34.49 -15.38 5.47
CA THR A 214 -34.95 -15.20 4.07
C THR A 214 -34.13 -16.06 3.09
N PRO A 215 -34.65 -16.40 1.90
CA PRO A 215 -33.88 -17.11 0.87
C PRO A 215 -32.57 -16.40 0.50
N GLU A 216 -32.60 -15.06 0.45
CA GLU A 216 -31.44 -14.22 0.14
C GLU A 216 -30.33 -14.35 1.20
N TYR A 217 -30.68 -14.65 2.46
CA TYR A 217 -29.70 -14.89 3.52
C TYR A 217 -28.82 -16.11 3.23
N THR A 218 -29.41 -17.19 2.69
CA THR A 218 -28.64 -18.41 2.37
C THR A 218 -27.65 -18.16 1.23
N GLU A 219 -28.07 -17.41 0.22
CA GLU A 219 -27.17 -16.99 -0.87
C GLU A 219 -26.07 -16.05 -0.38
N TRP A 220 -26.43 -15.10 0.51
CA TRP A 220 -25.49 -14.17 1.11
C TRP A 220 -24.43 -14.90 1.93
N VAL A 221 -24.80 -15.83 2.81
CA VAL A 221 -23.86 -16.66 3.59
C VAL A 221 -22.91 -17.42 2.66
N THR A 222 -23.43 -17.98 1.57
CA THR A 222 -22.62 -18.71 0.59
C THR A 222 -21.60 -17.79 -0.08
N LYS A 223 -21.99 -16.57 -0.46
CA LYS A 223 -21.08 -15.56 -1.04
C LYS A 223 -20.04 -15.10 -0.01
N GLN A 224 -20.47 -14.83 1.22
CA GLN A 224 -19.62 -14.38 2.31
C GLN A 224 -18.51 -15.39 2.63
N ASN A 225 -18.86 -16.69 2.69
CA ASN A 225 -17.88 -17.75 2.91
C ASN A 225 -16.87 -17.87 1.76
N LYS A 226 -17.29 -17.63 0.51
CA LYS A 226 -16.40 -17.68 -0.66
C LYS A 226 -15.38 -16.54 -0.70
N CYS A 227 -15.72 -15.37 -0.16
CA CYS A 227 -14.84 -14.21 -0.16
C CYS A 227 -14.18 -13.93 1.20
N TYR A 228 -14.41 -14.78 2.20
CA TYR A 228 -13.90 -14.60 3.55
C TYR A 228 -12.38 -14.40 3.54
N ASN A 229 -11.91 -13.36 4.25
CA ASN A 229 -10.49 -12.97 4.29
C ASN A 229 -9.80 -12.92 2.92
N THR A 230 -10.53 -12.57 1.85
CA THR A 230 -9.97 -12.50 0.49
C THR A 230 -9.99 -11.06 -0.01
N ALA A 231 -8.88 -10.64 -0.62
CA ALA A 231 -8.77 -9.39 -1.35
C ALA A 231 -8.33 -9.67 -2.79
N GLU A 232 -8.91 -8.96 -3.74
CA GLU A 232 -8.53 -8.97 -5.14
C GLU A 232 -7.63 -7.77 -5.42
N ILE A 233 -6.44 -8.04 -5.98
CA ILE A 233 -5.56 -7.05 -6.56
C ILE A 233 -5.71 -7.12 -8.08
N ILE A 234 -6.39 -6.14 -8.64
CA ILE A 234 -6.69 -6.05 -10.08
C ILE A 234 -5.57 -5.23 -10.72
N VAL A 235 -4.69 -5.88 -11.46
CA VAL A 235 -3.70 -5.22 -12.33
C VAL A 235 -4.43 -4.72 -13.56
N ALA A 236 -4.96 -3.50 -13.47
CA ALA A 236 -5.81 -2.91 -14.49
C ALA A 236 -4.99 -2.32 -15.66
N LYS A 237 -3.71 -2.01 -15.43
CA LYS A 237 -2.76 -1.57 -16.45
C LYS A 237 -1.38 -2.14 -16.16
N HIS A 238 -0.69 -2.61 -17.19
CA HIS A 238 0.73 -2.95 -17.14
C HIS A 238 1.37 -2.64 -18.50
N ARG A 239 2.26 -1.64 -18.58
CA ARG A 239 2.89 -1.22 -19.86
C ARG A 239 3.64 -2.34 -20.57
N ASN A 240 4.33 -3.19 -19.82
CA ASN A 240 5.20 -4.26 -20.36
C ASN A 240 4.77 -5.68 -19.97
N GLY A 241 3.48 -5.92 -19.70
CA GLY A 241 3.06 -7.19 -19.09
C GLY A 241 1.57 -7.43 -19.14
N GLN A 242 1.13 -8.55 -18.58
CA GLN A 242 -0.28 -8.93 -18.59
C GLN A 242 -1.06 -8.18 -17.51
N VAL A 243 -2.28 -7.79 -17.87
CA VAL A 243 -3.32 -7.38 -16.94
C VAL A 243 -4.02 -8.61 -16.38
N GLY A 244 -4.62 -8.50 -15.20
CA GLY A 244 -5.32 -9.61 -14.58
C GLY A 244 -5.60 -9.38 -13.10
N THR A 245 -6.22 -10.37 -12.46
CA THR A 245 -6.59 -10.29 -11.04
C THR A 245 -5.86 -11.35 -10.25
N VAL A 246 -5.18 -10.91 -9.19
CA VAL A 246 -4.52 -11.78 -8.21
C VAL A 246 -5.34 -11.77 -6.93
N LYS A 247 -5.66 -12.95 -6.41
CA LYS A 247 -6.33 -13.09 -5.12
C LYS A 247 -5.29 -13.26 -4.02
N LEU A 248 -5.42 -12.44 -2.97
CA LEU A 248 -4.60 -12.47 -1.77
C LEU A 248 -5.45 -12.77 -0.54
N TYR A 249 -4.83 -13.42 0.44
CA TYR A 249 -5.40 -13.50 1.77
C TYR A 249 -5.29 -12.13 2.43
N TYR A 250 -6.34 -11.70 3.12
CA TYR A 250 -6.38 -10.44 3.85
C TYR A 250 -6.92 -10.68 5.26
N ASN A 251 -6.07 -10.53 6.25
CA ASN A 251 -6.47 -10.54 7.64
C ASN A 251 -6.82 -9.13 8.10
N SER A 252 -8.12 -8.87 8.29
CA SER A 252 -8.63 -7.56 8.70
C SER A 252 -8.18 -7.13 10.10
N ARG A 253 -7.92 -8.08 11.01
CA ARG A 253 -7.52 -7.81 12.40
C ARG A 253 -6.15 -7.15 12.50
N TYR A 254 -5.25 -7.48 11.57
CA TYR A 254 -3.87 -6.98 11.54
C TYR A 254 -3.58 -6.12 10.32
N SER A 255 -4.57 -5.91 9.44
CA SER A 255 -4.37 -5.26 8.14
C SER A 255 -3.26 -5.92 7.32
N LYS A 256 -3.16 -7.26 7.40
CA LYS A 256 -2.07 -8.06 6.82
C LYS A 256 -2.53 -8.71 5.52
N PHE A 257 -1.73 -8.55 4.48
CA PHE A 257 -1.91 -9.29 3.23
C PHE A 257 -0.97 -10.49 3.21
N GLY A 258 -1.47 -11.62 2.70
CA GLY A 258 -0.70 -12.85 2.54
C GLY A 258 -1.03 -13.55 1.23
N ASN A 259 -0.18 -14.50 0.84
CA ASN A 259 -0.46 -15.36 -0.30
C ASN A 259 -1.61 -16.32 0.05
N ILE A 260 -2.54 -16.55 -0.89
CA ILE A 260 -3.50 -17.64 -0.76
C ILE A 260 -2.76 -18.94 -1.07
N VAL A 261 -2.77 -19.88 -0.13
CA VAL A 261 -2.37 -21.25 -0.41
C VAL A 261 -3.42 -21.84 -1.34
N LYS A 262 -3.14 -21.92 -2.63
CA LYS A 262 -3.93 -22.77 -3.52
C LYS A 262 -3.61 -24.21 -3.12
N ASN A 263 -4.54 -24.89 -2.47
CA ASN A 263 -4.46 -26.35 -2.40
C ASN A 263 -4.43 -26.84 -3.85
N SER A 264 -3.35 -27.48 -4.26
CA SER A 264 -3.09 -28.03 -5.60
C SER A 264 -3.95 -29.28 -5.87
N HIS A 265 -5.25 -29.19 -5.61
CA HIS A 265 -6.26 -30.20 -5.91
C HIS A 265 -7.50 -29.52 -6.49
N GLN A 266 -7.41 -29.18 -7.76
CA GLN A 266 -8.53 -29.14 -8.71
C GLN A 266 -7.89 -28.98 -10.09
N SER A 267 -7.46 -30.14 -10.61
CA SER A 267 -7.24 -30.41 -12.04
C SER A 267 -8.57 -30.73 -12.67
#